data_AF-A0A0F6VXK5-F1
#
_entry.id   AF-A0A0F6VXK5-F1
#
_cell.length_a   1.000
_cell.length_b   1.000
_cell.length_c   1.000
_cell.angle_alpha   90.00
_cell.angle_beta   90.00
_cell.angle_gamma   90.00
#
_symmetry.space_group_name_H-M   'P 1'
#
loop_
_entity.id
_entity.type
_entity.pdbx_description
1 polymer ?
#
loop_
_entity_poly.entity_id
_entity_poly.type
_entity_poly.pdbx_seq_one_letter_code
_entity_poly.pdbx_strand_id
1 'polypeptide(L)' 'MERGSKVKVLRKESYWFQEVGTVAAIDKSGIKYPVLVRFEKVNYNNVNTNSFSDNELIDLGK' A
#
# COMPACT_ATOMS: atom_id res chain seq x y z
N MET A 1 -8.55 3.71 6.95
CA MET A 1 -8.03 2.61 6.12
C MET A 1 -8.85 1.36 6.32
N GLU A 2 -9.55 0.97 5.26
CA GLU A 2 -10.31 -0.26 5.18
C GLU A 2 -9.85 -1.08 3.98
N ARG A 3 -10.17 -2.37 3.98
CA ARG A 3 -9.95 -3.23 2.81
C ARG A 3 -10.74 -2.68 1.63
N GLY A 4 -10.06 -2.45 0.51
CA GLY A 4 -10.64 -1.89 -0.71
C GLY A 4 -10.59 -0.37 -0.81
N SER A 5 -10.16 0.35 0.22
CA SER A 5 -9.94 1.80 0.11
C SER A 5 -8.72 2.11 -0.78
N LYS A 6 -8.74 3.30 -1.39
CA LYS A 6 -7.59 3.81 -2.14
C LYS A 6 -6.61 4.46 -1.16
N VAL A 7 -5.34 4.13 -1.33
CA VAL A 7 -4.25 4.68 -0.51
C VAL A 7 -3.15 5.20 -1.41
N LYS A 8 -2.55 6.33 -1.03
CA LYS A 8 -1.41 6.91 -1.70
C LYS A 8 -0.13 6.61 -0.94
N VAL A 9 0.89 6.12 -1.63
CA VAL A 9 2.18 5.78 -1.02
C VAL A 9 3.07 7.01 -0.91
N LEU A 10 3.65 7.26 0.26
CA LEU A 10 4.61 8.33 0.53
C LEU A 10 6.05 7.84 0.73
N ARG A 11 6.31 6.53 0.68
CA ARG A 11 7.65 5.98 0.81
C ARG A 11 8.48 6.29 -0.44
N LYS A 12 9.48 7.19 -0.32
CA LYS A 12 10.33 7.64 -1.42
C LYS A 12 11.12 6.51 -2.09
N GLU A 13 11.49 5.48 -1.32
CA GLU A 13 12.22 4.31 -1.82
C GLU A 13 11.31 3.30 -2.54
N SER A 14 9.99 3.50 -2.51
CA SER A 14 9.06 2.59 -3.18
C SER A 14 8.97 2.91 -4.67
N TYR A 15 8.91 1.87 -5.49
CA TYR A 15 8.60 2.00 -6.92
C TYR A 15 7.30 2.78 -7.18
N TRP A 16 6.33 2.64 -6.27
CA TRP A 16 5.03 3.30 -6.33
C TRP A 16 4.98 4.61 -5.54
N PHE A 17 6.10 5.32 -5.36
CA PHE A 17 6.10 6.60 -4.66
C PHE A 17 5.12 7.60 -5.32
N GLN A 18 4.23 8.18 -4.52
CA GLN A 18 3.11 9.04 -4.94
C GLN A 18 2.04 8.38 -5.82
N GLU A 19 2.10 7.07 -6.05
CA GLU A 19 1.02 6.35 -6.73
C GLU A 19 -0.11 5.98 -5.78
N VAL A 20 -1.28 5.76 -6.38
CA VAL A 20 -2.47 5.28 -5.69
C VAL A 20 -2.57 3.77 -5.89
N GLY A 21 -2.70 3.05 -4.79
CA GLY A 21 -2.99 1.63 -4.76
C GLY A 21 -4.28 1.34 -4.01
N THR A 22 -4.71 0.08 -4.05
CA THR A 22 -5.89 -0.40 -3.34
C THR A 22 -5.46 -1.32 -2.20
N VAL A 23 -6.04 -1.11 -1.02
CA VAL A 23 -5.76 -1.97 0.13
C VAL A 23 -6.34 -3.36 -0.10
N ALA A 24 -5.49 -4.37 -0.22
CA ALA A 24 -5.89 -5.76 -0.42
C ALA A 24 -6.24 -6.46 0.89
N ALA A 25 -5.44 -6.20 1.94
CA ALA A 25 -5.60 -6.74 3.28
C ALA A 25 -4.96 -5.84 4.34
N ILE A 26 -5.45 -5.90 5.58
CA ILE A 26 -4.89 -5.21 6.74
C ILE A 26 -4.73 -6.23 7.85
N ASP A 27 -3.50 -6.42 8.32
CA ASP A 27 -3.20 -7.27 9.47
C ASP A 27 -3.21 -6.46 10.78
N LYS A 28 -3.86 -6.95 11.83
CA LYS A 28 -3.99 -6.25 13.12
C LYS A 28 -3.13 -6.86 14.22
N SER A 29 -2.23 -7.79 13.89
CA SER A 29 -1.47 -8.56 14.89
C SER A 29 -0.27 -7.80 15.48
N GLY A 30 -0.12 -6.50 15.20
CA GLY A 30 1.00 -5.67 15.68
C GLY A 30 2.26 -5.75 14.82
N ILE A 31 2.14 -6.15 13.56
CA ILE A 31 3.25 -6.23 12.61
C ILE A 31 3.64 -4.81 12.16
N LYS A 32 4.95 -4.57 11.94
CA LYS A 32 5.48 -3.26 11.49
C LYS A 32 4.86 -2.75 10.19
N TYR A 33 4.53 -3.65 9.25
CA TYR A 33 3.94 -3.33 7.94
C TYR A 33 2.60 -4.07 7.78
N PRO A 34 1.54 -3.59 8.43
CA PRO A 34 0.27 -4.30 8.49
C PRO A 34 -0.56 -4.16 7.19
N VAL A 35 -0.30 -3.14 6.37
CA VAL A 35 -1.18 -2.82 5.23
C VAL A 35 -0.60 -3.40 3.95
N LEU A 36 -1.32 -4.36 3.35
CA LEU A 36 -1.00 -4.90 2.04
C LEU A 36 -1.72 -4.09 0.97
N VAL A 37 -0.96 -3.47 0.08
CA VAL A 37 -1.48 -2.63 -1.01
C VAL A 37 -1.19 -3.31 -2.34
N ARG A 38 -2.21 -3.35 -3.21
CA ARG A 38 -2.12 -3.79 -4.60
C ARG A 38 -2.14 -2.60 -5.53
N PHE A 39 -1.26 -2.59 -6.51
CA PHE A 39 -1.15 -1.58 -7.55
C PHE A 39 -1.52 -2.17 -8.89
N GLU A 40 -1.88 -1.29 -9.82
CA GLU A 40 -2.11 -1.66 -11.21
C GLU A 40 -0.78 -1.86 -11.95
N LYS A 41 0.22 -1.02 -11.65
CA LYS A 41 1.57 -1.16 -12.20
C LYS A 41 2.34 -2.28 -11.51
N VAL A 42 3.03 -3.06 -12.33
CA VAL A 42 3.92 -4.13 -11.90
C VAL A 42 5.35 -3.59 -11.83
N ASN A 43 6.08 -3.91 -10.76
CA ASN A 43 7.48 -3.52 -10.64
C ASN A 43 8.42 -4.41 -11.48
N TYR A 44 9.72 -4.12 -11.44
CA TYR A 44 10.77 -4.89 -12.15
C TYR A 44 10.84 -6.38 -11.78
N ASN A 45 10.30 -6.76 -10.62
CA ASN A 45 10.25 -8.14 -10.15
C ASN A 45 8.95 -8.86 -10.55
N ASN A 46 8.16 -8.29 -11.46
CA ASN A 46 6.84 -8.81 -11.84
C ASN A 46 5.85 -8.90 -10.65
N VAL A 47 6.02 -8.05 -9.64
CA VAL A 47 5.14 -7.98 -8.46
C VAL A 47 4.38 -6.67 -8.45
N ASN A 48 3.08 -6.73 -8.16
CA ASN A 48 2.22 -5.56 -8.04
C ASN A 48 1.60 -5.39 -6.63
N THR A 49 2.10 -6.13 -5.64
CA THR A 49 1.63 -6.06 -4.25
C THR A 49 2.80 -5.80 -3.32
N ASN A 50 2.63 -4.89 -2.38
CA ASN A 50 3.66 -4.61 -1.37
C ASN A 50 3.02 -4.23 -0.02
N SER A 51 3.76 -4.43 1.08
CA SER A 51 3.32 -4.08 2.43
C SER A 51 3.93 -2.77 2.90
N PHE A 52 3.12 -1.97 3.59
CA PHE A 52 3.48 -0.65 4.08
C PHE A 52 3.00 -0.44 5.52
N SER A 53 3.61 0.54 6.18
CA SER A 53 3.14 1.03 7.47
C SER A 53 2.08 2.10 7.28
N ASP A 54 1.23 2.28 8.29
CA ASP A 54 0.18 3.31 8.31
C ASP A 54 0.76 4.73 8.09
N ASN A 55 1.93 5.01 8.68
CA ASN A 55 2.60 6.31 8.57
C ASN A 55 3.17 6.64 7.17
N GLU A 56 3.22 5.66 6.27
CA GLU A 56 3.75 5.82 4.91
C GLU A 56 2.66 5.83 3.85
N LEU A 57 1.41 5.74 4.28
CA LEU A 57 0.24 5.71 3.43
C LEU A 57 -0.69 6.86 3.79
N ILE A 58 -1.27 7.50 2.78
CA ILE A 58 -2.39 8.43 2.96
C ILE A 58 -3.65 7.72 2.47
N ASP A 59 -4.65 7.62 3.35
CA ASP A 59 -6.00 7.19 2.96
C ASP A 59 -6.67 8.27 2.11
N LEU A 60 -7.12 7.91 0.91
CA LEU A 60 -7.85 8.80 0.00
C LEU A 60 -9.36 8.56 0.03
N GLY A 61 -9.84 7.72 0.95
CA GLY A 61 -11.21 7.25 0.96
C GLY A 61 -11.49 6.13 -0.05
N LYS A 62 -12.78 5.85 -0.23
CA LYS A 62 -13.30 4.82 -1.12
C LYS A 62 -13.87 5.43 -2.38
#